data_AF-A0A957AXG9-F1
#
_entry.id   AF-A0A957AXG9-F1
#
_cell.length_a   1.000
_cell.length_b   1.000
_cell.length_c   1.000
_cell.angle_alpha   90.00
_cell.angle_beta   90.00
_cell.angle_gamma   90.00
#
_symmetry.space_group_name_H-M   'P 1'
#
loop_
_entity.id
_entity.type
_entity.pdbx_description
1 polymer ?
#
loop_
_entity_poly.entity_id
_entity_poly.type
_entity_poly.pdbx_seq_one_letter_code
_entity_poly.pdbx_strand_id
1 'polypeptide(L)'
;MTPPLDAALVQQVLDRFNLAAASPTPDFLAALLEAYAQTVPWESAFRMVKRAQCGGDTAVCPRWPAEFWQDHLQRGGGGTCFESNYA
;
A
#
# COMPACT_ATOMS: atom_id res chain seq x y z
N MET A 1 0.31 15.60 -7.03
CA MET A 1 -0.53 14.43 -7.33
C MET A 1 0.31 13.19 -7.14
N THR A 2 -0.26 12.14 -6.58
CA THR A 2 0.44 10.86 -6.39
C THR A 2 0.46 10.13 -7.73
N PRO A 3 1.63 9.68 -8.24
CA PRO A 3 1.68 8.98 -9.52
C PRO A 3 0.95 7.63 -9.41
N PRO A 4 0.31 7.17 -10.50
CA PRO A 4 -0.29 5.84 -10.53
C PRO A 4 0.79 4.77 -10.32
N LEU A 5 0.38 3.65 -9.74
CA LEU A 5 1.26 2.48 -9.63
C LEU A 5 1.57 1.91 -11.02
N ASP A 6 2.77 1.36 -11.15
CA ASP A 6 3.15 0.58 -12.32
C ASP A 6 2.24 -0.65 -12.49
N ALA A 7 1.93 -1.01 -13.74
CA ALA A 7 0.99 -2.09 -14.05
C ALA A 7 1.44 -3.46 -13.50
N ALA A 8 2.75 -3.75 -13.48
CA ALA A 8 3.27 -4.99 -12.91
C ALA A 8 3.16 -5.00 -11.37
N LEU A 9 3.28 -3.84 -10.72
CA LEU A 9 3.05 -3.73 -9.28
C LEU A 9 1.56 -3.88 -8.94
N VAL A 10 0.66 -3.29 -9.74
CA VAL A 10 -0.79 -3.49 -9.59
C VAL A 10 -1.13 -4.98 -9.67
N GLN A 11 -0.59 -5.71 -10.64
CA GLN A 11 -0.84 -7.15 -10.76
C GLN A 11 -0.37 -7.92 -9.52
N GLN A 12 0.81 -7.61 -8.98
CA GLN A 12 1.32 -8.26 -7.76
C GLN A 12 0.43 -7.99 -6.53
N VAL A 13 -0.13 -6.79 -6.41
CA VAL A 13 -1.07 -6.46 -5.33
C VAL A 13 -2.38 -7.24 -5.48
N LEU A 14 -2.90 -7.34 -6.71
CA LEU A 14 -4.09 -8.14 -7.00
C LEU A 14 -3.84 -9.63 -6.71
N ASP A 15 -2.69 -10.17 -7.08
CA ASP A 15 -2.28 -11.54 -6.79
C ASP A 15 -2.20 -11.78 -5.27
N ARG A 16 -1.65 -10.81 -4.51
CA ARG A 16 -1.62 -10.86 -3.04
C ARG A 16 -3.03 -10.90 -2.43
N PHE A 17 -3.97 -10.20 -3.04
CA PHE A 17 -5.38 -10.20 -2.64
C PHE A 17 -6.17 -11.40 -3.18
N ASN A 18 -5.54 -12.26 -3.99
CA ASN A 18 -6.18 -13.36 -4.69
C ASN A 18 -7.37 -12.89 -5.54
N LEU A 19 -7.22 -11.73 -6.19
CA LEU A 19 -8.21 -11.12 -7.09
C LEU A 19 -7.66 -11.07 -8.52
N ALA A 20 -8.51 -11.37 -9.50
CA ALA A 20 -8.18 -11.12 -10.90
C ALA A 20 -8.48 -9.67 -11.27
N ALA A 21 -7.67 -9.08 -12.15
CA ALA A 21 -7.96 -7.75 -12.71
C ALA A 21 -9.31 -7.77 -13.44
N ALA A 22 -10.17 -6.80 -13.12
CA ALA A 22 -11.52 -6.71 -13.66
C ALA A 22 -11.90 -5.24 -13.93
N SER A 23 -13.04 -5.04 -14.59
CA SER A 23 -13.62 -3.71 -14.78
C SER A 23 -13.96 -3.05 -13.43
N PRO A 24 -13.85 -1.71 -13.32
CA PRO A 24 -14.13 -0.98 -12.08
C PRO A 24 -15.64 -0.92 -11.81
N THR A 25 -16.15 -1.95 -11.13
CA THR A 25 -17.53 -2.03 -10.67
C THR A 25 -17.62 -1.84 -9.15
N PRO A 26 -18.80 -1.48 -8.60
CA PRO A 26 -19.00 -1.44 -7.15
C PRO A 26 -18.65 -2.77 -6.46
N ASP A 27 -18.99 -3.90 -7.08
CA ASP A 27 -18.68 -5.23 -6.55
C ASP A 27 -17.17 -5.49 -6.49
N PHE A 28 -16.44 -5.08 -7.52
CA PHE A 28 -14.97 -5.20 -7.53
C PHE A 28 -14.32 -4.30 -6.48
N LEU A 29 -14.85 -3.08 -6.29
CA LEU A 29 -14.40 -2.19 -5.22
C LEU A 29 -14.64 -2.81 -3.84
N ALA A 30 -15.80 -3.42 -3.60
CA ALA A 30 -16.09 -4.08 -2.33
C ALA A 30 -15.10 -5.23 -2.06
N ALA A 31 -14.81 -6.05 -3.07
CA ALA A 31 -13.84 -7.14 -2.97
C ALA A 31 -12.42 -6.61 -2.65
N LEU A 32 -12.00 -5.51 -3.27
CA LEU A 32 -10.72 -4.86 -2.97
C LEU A 32 -10.64 -4.38 -1.52
N LEU A 33 -11.68 -3.72 -1.02
CA LEU A 33 -11.73 -3.21 0.35
C LEU A 33 -11.72 -4.36 1.39
N GLU A 34 -12.45 -5.43 1.11
CA GLU A 34 -12.47 -6.62 1.96
C GLU A 34 -11.09 -7.29 2.00
N ALA A 35 -10.48 -7.55 0.84
CA ALA A 35 -9.15 -8.15 0.78
C ALA A 35 -8.09 -7.27 1.45
N TYR A 36 -8.15 -5.94 1.25
CA TYR A 36 -7.29 -4.98 1.92
C TYR A 36 -7.39 -5.08 3.43
N ALA A 37 -8.61 -5.04 3.98
CA ALA A 37 -8.84 -5.06 5.42
C ALA A 37 -8.37 -6.37 6.09
N GLN A 38 -8.40 -7.49 5.36
CA GLN A 38 -7.93 -8.78 5.86
C GLN A 38 -6.41 -8.96 5.75
N THR A 39 -5.77 -8.27 4.80
CA THR A 39 -4.38 -8.55 4.42
C THR A 39 -3.40 -7.47 4.87
N VAL A 40 -3.80 -6.21 4.84
CA VAL A 40 -2.91 -5.06 5.08
C VAL A 40 -3.09 -4.56 6.51
N PRO A 41 -2.08 -4.67 7.40
CA PRO A 41 -2.22 -4.26 8.79
C PRO A 41 -2.27 -2.74 8.91
N TRP A 42 -3.11 -2.25 9.83
CA TRP A 42 -3.05 -0.87 10.27
C TRP A 42 -1.96 -0.73 11.35
N GLU A 43 -0.90 0.02 11.04
CA GLU A 43 0.28 0.08 11.90
C GLU A 43 1.12 1.35 11.67
N SER A 44 2.17 1.54 12.49
CA SER A 44 3.11 2.67 12.34
C SER A 44 4.61 2.31 12.42
N ALA A 45 4.94 1.02 12.52
CA ALA A 45 6.29 0.48 12.52
C ALA A 45 7.09 0.87 11.27
N PHE A 46 6.54 0.71 10.06
CA PHE A 46 7.26 1.09 8.84
C PHE A 46 7.50 2.61 8.76
N ARG A 47 6.54 3.40 9.23
CA ARG A 47 6.70 4.85 9.37
C ARG A 47 7.79 5.23 10.37
N MET A 48 7.91 4.52 11.50
CA MET A 48 8.98 4.72 12.47
C MET A 48 10.36 4.42 11.88
N VAL A 49 10.48 3.31 11.15
CA VAL A 49 11.71 2.93 10.44
C VAL A 49 12.08 4.00 9.40
N LYS A 50 11.12 4.41 8.57
CA LYS A 50 11.32 5.49 7.58
C LYS A 50 11.78 6.78 8.26
N ARG A 51 11.11 7.20 9.34
CA ARG A 51 11.49 8.40 10.10
C ARG A 51 12.92 8.33 10.62
N ALA A 52 13.35 7.17 11.14
CA ALA A 52 14.73 6.98 11.60
C ALA A 52 15.74 7.08 10.44
N GLN A 53 15.42 6.55 9.27
CA GLN A 53 16.26 6.64 8.07
C GLN A 53 16.36 8.06 7.51
N CYS A 54 15.27 8.83 7.61
CA CYS A 54 15.20 10.20 7.10
C CYS A 54 15.62 11.27 8.13
N GLY A 55 16.38 10.91 9.17
CA GLY A 55 16.88 11.86 10.17
C GLY A 55 15.78 12.58 10.98
N GLY A 56 14.59 11.99 11.08
CA GLY A 56 13.45 12.54 11.81
C GLY A 56 12.45 13.33 10.97
N ASP A 57 12.77 13.67 9.71
CA ASP A 57 11.93 14.45 8.80
C ASP A 57 11.43 13.60 7.62
N THR A 58 10.19 13.13 7.71
CA THR A 58 9.56 12.36 6.64
C THR A 58 8.93 13.23 5.55
N ALA A 59 8.89 14.56 5.70
CA ALA A 59 8.32 15.44 4.68
C ALA A 59 9.24 15.54 3.45
N VAL A 60 10.55 15.52 3.67
CA VAL A 60 11.58 15.51 2.61
C VAL A 60 11.87 14.11 2.06
N CYS A 61 11.36 13.08 2.74
CA CYS A 61 11.65 11.67 2.49
C CYS A 61 10.36 10.86 2.69
N PRO A 62 9.29 11.18 1.93
CA PRO A 62 8.02 10.51 2.08
C PRO A 62 8.14 9.05 1.65
N ARG A 63 7.32 8.20 2.27
CA ARG A 63 7.10 6.84 1.80
C ARG A 63 6.06 6.90 0.70
N TRP A 64 6.48 6.64 -0.53
CA TRP A 64 5.60 6.67 -1.70
C TRP A 64 4.77 5.38 -1.81
N PRO A 65 3.66 5.38 -2.57
CA PRO A 65 2.80 4.20 -2.71
C PRO A 65 3.51 2.94 -3.20
N ALA A 66 4.43 3.11 -4.16
CA ALA A 66 5.24 2.00 -4.64
C ALA A 66 6.10 1.37 -3.53
N GLU A 67 6.67 2.20 -2.66
CA GLU A 67 7.43 1.74 -1.49
C GLU A 67 6.52 1.04 -0.47
N PHE A 68 5.33 1.59 -0.22
CA PHE A 68 4.32 0.97 0.64
C PHE A 68 3.97 -0.45 0.19
N TRP A 69 3.64 -0.63 -1.09
CA TRP A 69 3.30 -1.95 -1.62
C TRP A 69 4.48 -2.90 -1.70
N GLN A 70 5.69 -2.41 -2.02
CA GLN A 70 6.88 -3.25 -1.98
C GLN A 70 7.16 -3.78 -0.57
N ASP A 71 7.06 -2.94 0.45
CA ASP A 71 7.18 -3.36 1.84
C ASP A 71 6.11 -4.37 2.24
N HIS A 72 4.85 -4.13 1.84
CA HIS A 72 3.76 -5.07 2.09
C HIS A 72 4.02 -6.43 1.42
N LEU A 73 4.44 -6.41 0.15
CA LEU A 73 4.70 -7.62 -0.62
C LEU A 73 5.89 -8.41 -0.04
N GLN A 74 6.96 -7.74 0.38
CA GLN A 74 8.18 -8.37 0.86
C GLN A 74 8.13 -8.77 2.34
N ARG A 75 7.45 -7.99 3.18
CA ARG A 75 7.54 -8.09 4.65
C ARG A 75 6.19 -8.14 5.35
N GLY A 76 5.08 -8.00 4.62
CA GLY A 76 3.73 -7.99 5.20
C GLY A 76 3.40 -6.71 5.98
N GLY A 77 4.15 -5.63 5.77
CA GLY A 77 3.90 -4.33 6.40
C GLY A 77 2.62 -3.67 5.92
N GLY A 78 2.21 -2.60 6.58
CA GLY A 78 1.08 -1.78 6.15
C GLY A 78 1.37 -0.32 6.45
N GLY A 79 0.41 0.37 7.07
CA GLY A 79 0.63 1.76 7.45
C GLY A 79 -0.59 2.43 8.06
N THR A 80 -0.45 3.72 8.30
CA THR A 80 -1.51 4.54 8.88
C THR A 80 -2.52 5.00 7.82
N CYS A 81 -3.55 5.74 8.22
CA CYS A 81 -4.61 6.19 7.32
C CYS A 81 -4.10 7.00 6.11
N PHE A 82 -3.08 7.83 6.28
CA PHE A 82 -2.52 8.59 5.17
C PHE A 82 -1.84 7.65 4.17
N GLU A 83 -0.93 6.78 4.64
CA GLU A 83 -0.22 5.83 3.79
C GLU A 83 -1.20 4.88 3.09
N SER A 84 -2.19 4.36 3.81
CA SER A 84 -3.20 3.43 3.29
C SER A 84 -4.07 4.02 2.19
N ASN A 85 -4.53 5.27 2.34
CA ASN A 85 -5.44 5.88 1.37
C ASN A 85 -4.73 6.43 0.13
N TYR A 86 -3.41 6.63 0.20
CA TYR A 86 -2.60 7.04 -0.94
C TYR A 86 -1.88 5.88 -1.64
N ALA A 87 -1.87 4.70 -1.02
CA ALA A 87 -1.26 3.48 -1.53
C ALA A 87 -1.84 3.05 -2.90
#